data_AF-A0A0Q7JMS9-F1
#
_entry.id   AF-A0A0Q7JMS9-F1
#
_cell.length_a   1.000
_cell.length_b   1.000
_cell.length_c   1.000
_cell.angle_alpha   90.00
_cell.angle_beta   90.00
_cell.angle_gamma   90.00
#
_symmetry.space_group_name_H-M   'P 1'
#
loop_
_entity.id
_entity.type
_entity.pdbx_description
1 polymer ?
#
loop_
_entity_poly.entity_id
_entity_poly.type
_entity_poly.pdbx_seq_one_letter_code
_entity_poly.pdbx_strand_id
1 'polypeptide(L)'
;MSSDLELRELTAEELAHYVVYLEKSYADEMHRLGGLPQDVAQQNARESTVSLFPDGRPAEGHHLWRAVDGEGRAVGLLWLAHLRVGTAAEHAYVYDIEVEATRRGQGWGRRLLEKAEAVAREWGVPSLQLNVFGDNDVARELYRSAGFREQQVTMTKRLSAD
;
A
#
# COMPACT_ATOMS: atom_id res chain seq x y z
N MET A 1 17.96 -0.71 22.23
CA MET A 1 16.60 -1.13 21.87
C MET A 1 16.68 -1.59 20.44
N SER A 2 16.37 -2.85 20.14
CA SER A 2 16.54 -3.39 18.79
C SER A 2 15.74 -2.56 17.80
N SER A 3 16.43 -1.97 16.82
CA SER A 3 15.86 -1.16 15.74
C SER A 3 15.32 -2.02 14.59
N ASP A 4 15.35 -3.34 14.75
CA ASP A 4 15.05 -4.27 13.68
C ASP A 4 13.54 -4.37 13.48
N LEU A 5 13.15 -4.17 12.23
CA LEU A 5 11.81 -4.38 11.72
C LEU A 5 11.79 -5.78 11.09
N GLU A 6 10.83 -6.60 11.50
CA GLU A 6 10.63 -7.94 10.94
C GLU A 6 9.27 -8.01 10.24
N LEU A 7 9.21 -8.84 9.19
CA LEU A 7 7.99 -9.13 8.44
C LEU A 7 7.57 -10.56 8.75
N ARG A 8 6.30 -10.74 9.11
CA ARG A 8 5.68 -12.06 9.22
C ARG A 8 4.37 -12.10 8.45
N GLU A 9 3.96 -13.29 8.03
CA GLU A 9 2.64 -13.47 7.43
C GLU A 9 1.54 -13.06 8.41
N LEU A 10 0.45 -12.53 7.87
CA LEU A 10 -0.76 -12.28 8.63
C LEU A 10 -1.38 -13.63 9.03
N THR A 11 -1.96 -13.71 10.23
CA THR A 11 -2.86 -14.83 10.53
C THR A 11 -4.13 -14.73 9.68
N ALA A 12 -4.88 -15.83 9.56
CA ALA A 12 -6.16 -15.82 8.84
C ALA A 12 -7.15 -14.79 9.42
N GLU A 13 -7.15 -14.60 10.75
CA GLU A 13 -7.96 -13.59 11.42
C GLU A 13 -7.50 -12.17 11.12
N GLU A 14 -6.19 -11.91 11.17
CA GLU A 14 -5.63 -10.60 10.81
C GLU A 14 -5.93 -10.24 9.35
N LEU A 15 -5.83 -11.21 8.44
CA LEU A 15 -6.13 -11.02 7.04
C LEU A 15 -7.62 -10.73 6.83
N ALA A 16 -8.51 -11.50 7.46
CA ALA A 16 -9.95 -11.27 7.36
C ALA A 16 -10.33 -9.86 7.86
N HIS A 17 -9.75 -9.41 8.97
CA HIS A 17 -9.94 -8.05 9.45
C HIS A 17 -9.37 -7.00 8.51
N TYR A 18 -8.17 -7.23 7.96
CA TYR A 18 -7.54 -6.31 7.01
C TYR A 18 -8.35 -6.14 5.73
N VAL A 19 -8.91 -7.20 5.18
CA VAL A 19 -9.73 -7.15 3.94
C VAL A 19 -10.97 -6.27 4.13
N VAL A 20 -11.67 -6.40 5.26
CA VAL A 20 -12.82 -5.55 5.60
C VAL A 20 -12.40 -4.09 5.79
N TYR A 21 -11.28 -3.87 6.47
CA TYR A 21 -10.71 -2.54 6.66
C TYR A 21 -10.34 -1.88 5.33
N LEU A 22 -9.64 -2.60 4.45
CA LEU A 22 -9.19 -2.14 3.15
C LEU A 22 -10.34 -1.71 2.25
N GLU A 23 -11.41 -2.51 2.15
CA GLU A 23 -12.57 -2.14 1.32
C GLU A 23 -13.14 -0.79 1.75
N LYS A 24 -13.28 -0.59 3.07
CA LYS A 24 -13.81 0.66 3.62
C LYS A 24 -12.83 1.82 3.42
N SER A 25 -11.57 1.66 3.80
CA SER A 25 -10.57 2.73 3.73
C SER A 25 -10.33 3.16 2.29
N TYR A 26 -10.25 2.22 1.36
CA TYR A 26 -10.04 2.52 -0.06
C TYR A 26 -11.25 3.22 -0.69
N ALA A 27 -12.49 2.81 -0.36
CA ALA A 27 -13.68 3.55 -0.79
C ALA A 27 -13.69 4.99 -0.24
N ASP A 28 -13.36 5.16 1.04
CA ASP A 28 -13.32 6.47 1.70
C ASP A 28 -12.24 7.38 1.08
N GLU A 29 -11.09 6.84 0.69
CA GLU A 29 -10.02 7.58 0.01
C GLU A 29 -10.38 7.91 -1.44
N MET A 30 -10.93 6.96 -2.20
CA MET A 30 -11.39 7.21 -3.57
C MET A 30 -12.49 8.29 -3.63
N HIS A 31 -13.37 8.33 -2.63
CA HIS A 31 -14.37 9.39 -2.52
C HIS A 31 -13.75 10.72 -2.12
N ARG A 32 -13.03 10.77 -0.99
CA ARG A 32 -12.52 12.02 -0.41
C ARG A 32 -11.39 12.63 -1.24
N LEU A 33 -10.48 11.80 -1.73
CA LEU A 33 -9.22 12.21 -2.37
C LEU A 33 -9.29 12.04 -3.90
N GLY A 34 -9.92 10.96 -4.36
CA GLY A 34 -10.11 10.68 -5.79
C GLY A 34 -11.28 11.43 -6.43
N GLY A 35 -12.21 11.97 -5.63
CA GLY A 35 -13.37 12.73 -6.11
C GLY A 35 -14.46 11.89 -6.76
N LEU A 36 -14.44 10.56 -6.57
CA LEU A 36 -15.50 9.69 -7.06
C LEU A 36 -16.80 9.87 -6.24
N PRO A 37 -17.98 9.72 -6.86
CA PRO A 37 -19.23 9.55 -6.11
C PRO A 37 -19.12 8.39 -5.10
N GLN A 38 -19.77 8.51 -3.95
CA GLN A 38 -19.62 7.57 -2.84
C GLN A 38 -20.05 6.14 -3.21
N ASP A 39 -21.14 6.00 -3.94
CA ASP A 39 -21.66 4.72 -4.45
C ASP A 39 -20.69 4.07 -5.45
N VAL A 40 -20.11 4.87 -6.36
CA VAL A 40 -19.10 4.41 -7.30
C VAL A 40 -17.81 3.99 -6.57
N ALA A 41 -17.36 4.76 -5.58
CA ALA A 41 -16.19 4.42 -4.78
C ALA A 41 -16.37 3.11 -4.01
N GLN A 42 -17.55 2.89 -3.42
CA GLN A 42 -17.89 1.65 -2.72
C GLN A 42 -17.93 0.45 -3.66
N GLN A 43 -18.54 0.60 -4.84
CA GLN A 43 -18.60 -0.47 -5.82
C GLN A 43 -17.19 -0.85 -6.32
N ASN A 44 -16.38 0.14 -6.66
CA ASN A 44 -15.00 -0.08 -7.12
C ASN A 44 -14.14 -0.75 -6.04
N ALA A 45 -14.29 -0.36 -4.77
CA ALA A 45 -13.56 -0.98 -3.67
C ALA A 45 -13.96 -2.45 -3.49
N ARG A 46 -15.26 -2.77 -3.56
CA ARG A 46 -15.75 -4.16 -3.51
C ARG A 46 -15.19 -5.02 -4.62
N GLU A 47 -15.26 -4.54 -5.87
CA GLU A 47 -14.75 -5.25 -7.04
C GLU A 47 -13.24 -5.48 -6.93
N SER A 48 -12.49 -4.46 -6.49
CA SER A 48 -11.05 -4.55 -6.25
C SER A 48 -10.75 -5.61 -5.20
N THR A 49 -11.43 -5.60 -4.06
CA THR A 49 -11.23 -6.56 -2.98
C THR A 49 -11.49 -8.00 -3.42
N VAL A 50 -12.55 -8.24 -4.20
CA VAL A 50 -12.85 -9.59 -4.74
C VAL A 50 -11.72 -10.09 -5.65
N SER A 51 -11.17 -9.22 -6.50
CA SER A 51 -10.06 -9.59 -7.39
C SER A 51 -8.73 -9.75 -6.66
N LEU A 52 -8.47 -8.95 -5.63
CA LEU A 52 -7.21 -8.94 -4.88
C LEU A 52 -7.16 -10.02 -3.81
N PHE A 53 -8.32 -10.49 -3.34
CA PHE A 53 -8.45 -11.51 -2.29
C PHE A 53 -9.43 -12.64 -2.66
N PRO A 54 -9.19 -13.39 -3.76
CA PRO A 54 -10.02 -14.54 -4.10
C PRO A 54 -10.03 -15.55 -2.94
N ASP A 55 -11.24 -16.00 -2.55
CA ASP A 55 -11.46 -16.89 -1.41
C ASP A 55 -10.87 -16.38 -0.07
N GLY A 56 -10.74 -15.06 0.09
CA GLY A 56 -10.21 -14.42 1.29
C GLY A 56 -8.69 -14.58 1.45
N ARG A 57 -7.97 -14.92 0.38
CA ARG A 57 -6.51 -15.06 0.35
C ARG A 57 -5.91 -14.09 -0.66
N PRO A 58 -4.70 -13.55 -0.44
CA PRO A 58 -4.06 -12.69 -1.43
C PRO A 58 -3.99 -13.38 -2.79
N ALA A 59 -4.33 -12.66 -3.86
CA ALA A 59 -4.21 -13.15 -5.22
C ALA A 59 -2.76 -13.56 -5.57
N GLU A 60 -2.59 -14.35 -6.62
CA GLU A 60 -1.26 -14.78 -7.07
C GLU A 60 -0.33 -13.58 -7.27
N GLY A 61 0.89 -13.67 -6.75
CA GLY A 61 1.88 -12.60 -6.79
C GLY A 61 1.67 -11.49 -5.76
N HIS A 62 0.58 -11.50 -4.98
CA HIS A 62 0.38 -10.57 -3.87
C HIS A 62 0.90 -11.15 -2.56
N HIS A 63 1.64 -10.34 -1.81
CA HIS A 63 2.27 -10.70 -0.57
C HIS A 63 2.00 -9.64 0.49
N LEU A 64 1.34 -10.02 1.58
CA LEU A 64 0.99 -9.14 2.69
C LEU A 64 1.68 -9.62 3.97
N TRP A 65 2.28 -8.68 4.68
CA TRP A 65 2.97 -8.96 5.94
C TRP A 65 2.55 -7.99 7.04
N ARG A 66 2.49 -8.53 8.26
CA ARG A 66 2.54 -7.72 9.47
C ARG A 66 3.99 -7.35 9.71
N ALA A 67 4.23 -6.07 9.97
CA ALA A 67 5.51 -5.60 10.44
C ALA A 67 5.53 -5.51 11.96
N VAL A 68 6.57 -6.05 12.58
CA VAL A 68 6.79 -6.06 14.03
C VAL A 68 8.17 -5.50 14.37
N ASP A 69 8.31 -4.90 15.55
CA ASP A 69 9.63 -4.50 16.07
C ASP A 69 10.38 -5.69 16.69
N GLY A 70 11.63 -5.49 17.09
CA GLY A 70 12.44 -6.53 17.74
C GLY A 70 11.94 -7.04 19.09
N GLU A 71 10.82 -6.53 19.62
CA GLU A 71 10.11 -7.07 20.78
C GLU A 71 8.82 -7.82 20.36
N GLY A 72 8.58 -7.98 19.05
CA GLY A 72 7.39 -8.63 18.49
C GLY A 72 6.13 -7.77 18.50
N ARG A 73 6.23 -6.47 18.82
CA ARG A 73 5.05 -5.59 18.86
C ARG A 73 4.69 -5.12 17.47
N ALA A 74 3.40 -5.07 17.16
CA ALA A 74 2.90 -4.55 15.89
C ALA A 74 3.41 -3.11 15.63
N VAL A 75 3.93 -2.91 14.44
CA VAL A 75 4.40 -1.63 13.90
C VAL A 75 3.52 -1.18 12.75
N GLY A 76 3.05 -2.11 11.92
CA GLY A 76 2.30 -1.77 10.72
C GLY A 76 2.08 -2.95 9.78
N LEU A 77 1.85 -2.63 8.51
CA LEU A 77 1.58 -3.57 7.43
C LEU A 77 2.38 -3.19 6.18
N LEU A 78 2.84 -4.19 5.44
CA LEU A 78 3.43 -4.04 4.12
C LEU A 78 2.70 -4.96 3.15
N TRP A 79 2.23 -4.41 2.04
CA TRP A 79 1.68 -5.16 0.92
C TRP A 79 2.45 -4.86 -0.36
N LEU A 80 3.12 -5.90 -0.89
CA LEU A 80 3.76 -5.88 -2.20
C LEU A 80 3.09 -6.86 -3.15
N ALA A 81 3.09 -6.51 -4.44
CA ALA A 81 2.78 -7.45 -5.49
C ALA A 81 3.93 -7.55 -6.49
N HIS A 82 4.28 -8.77 -6.89
CA HIS A 82 5.14 -9.00 -8.04
C HIS A 82 4.26 -9.01 -9.30
N LEU A 83 4.23 -7.88 -10.03
CA LEU A 83 3.41 -7.75 -11.23
C LEU A 83 4.26 -7.98 -12.48
N ARG A 84 3.89 -8.98 -13.28
CA ARG A 84 4.43 -9.17 -14.64
C ARG A 84 3.42 -8.59 -15.63
N VAL A 85 3.73 -7.43 -16.19
CA VAL A 85 2.86 -6.81 -17.22
C VAL A 85 3.44 -7.10 -18.62
N GLY A 86 3.10 -8.25 -19.19
CA GLY A 86 3.47 -8.60 -20.57
C GLY A 86 4.99 -8.59 -20.80
N THR A 87 5.47 -7.82 -21.77
CA THR A 87 6.90 -7.63 -22.09
C THR A 87 7.53 -6.43 -21.37
N ALA A 88 6.78 -5.72 -20.52
CA ALA A 88 7.30 -4.59 -19.76
C ALA A 88 8.29 -5.05 -18.68
N ALA A 89 9.19 -4.16 -18.26
CA ALA A 89 10.12 -4.43 -17.19
C ALA A 89 9.36 -4.86 -15.92
N GLU A 90 9.78 -5.98 -15.33
CA GLU A 90 9.21 -6.48 -14.07
C GLU A 90 9.43 -5.43 -12.98
N HIS A 91 8.40 -5.18 -12.18
CA HIS A 91 8.48 -4.30 -11.03
C HIS A 91 7.67 -4.89 -9.88
N ALA A 92 8.08 -4.56 -8.66
CA ALA A 92 7.26 -4.79 -7.50
C ALA A 92 6.37 -3.57 -7.30
N TYR A 93 5.09 -3.80 -7.05
CA TYR A 93 4.11 -2.77 -6.80
C TYR A 93 3.81 -2.71 -5.31
N VAL A 94 3.99 -1.54 -4.70
CA VAL A 94 3.59 -1.27 -3.32
C VAL A 94 2.10 -0.93 -3.31
N TYR A 95 1.28 -1.87 -2.87
CA TYR A 95 -0.16 -1.67 -2.72
C TYR A 95 -0.49 -0.92 -1.45
N ASP A 96 0.21 -1.24 -0.35
CA ASP A 96 -0.04 -0.62 0.94
C ASP A 96 1.22 -0.61 1.82
N ILE A 97 1.43 0.53 2.50
CA ILE A 97 2.39 0.70 3.60
C ILE A 97 1.65 1.46 4.68
N GLU A 98 1.31 0.76 5.75
CA GLU A 98 0.64 1.36 6.89
C GLU A 98 1.51 1.27 8.14
N VAL A 99 1.58 2.37 8.89
CA VAL A 99 2.16 2.39 10.24
C VAL A 99 1.02 2.58 11.24
N GLU A 100 1.00 1.73 12.26
CA GLU A 100 0.08 1.80 13.40
C GLU A 100 0.03 3.21 13.95
N ALA A 101 -1.17 3.73 14.21
CA ALA A 101 -1.37 5.14 14.60
C ALA A 101 -0.50 5.54 15.82
N THR A 102 -0.36 4.65 16.80
CA THR A 102 0.44 4.83 18.02
C THR A 102 1.95 4.78 17.78
N ARG A 103 2.38 4.34 16.59
CA ARG A 103 3.79 4.17 16.19
C ARG A 103 4.24 5.22 15.17
N ARG A 104 3.35 6.07 14.65
CA ARG A 104 3.69 7.11 13.65
C ARG A 104 4.70 8.12 14.22
N GLY A 105 5.43 8.78 13.32
CA GLY A 105 6.44 9.79 13.68
C GLY A 105 7.77 9.23 14.22
N GLN A 106 7.96 7.91 14.25
CA GLN A 106 9.16 7.25 14.80
C GLN A 106 10.10 6.68 13.73
N GLY A 107 9.87 7.04 12.45
CA GLY A 107 10.66 6.57 11.31
C GLY A 107 10.29 5.17 10.78
N TRP A 108 9.20 4.56 11.28
CA TRP A 108 8.79 3.21 10.82
C TRP A 108 8.37 3.15 9.36
N GLY A 109 7.77 4.21 8.80
CA GLY A 109 7.42 4.25 7.37
C GLY A 109 8.66 4.12 6.47
N ARG A 110 9.77 4.76 6.84
CA ARG A 110 11.05 4.63 6.13
C ARG A 110 11.60 3.21 6.21
N ARG A 111 11.57 2.59 7.40
CA ARG A 111 12.04 1.21 7.60
C ARG A 111 11.18 0.19 6.84
N LEU A 112 9.86 0.39 6.78
CA LEU A 112 8.95 -0.42 5.98
C LEU A 112 9.28 -0.33 4.49
N LEU A 113 9.54 0.89 3.99
CA LEU A 113 9.93 1.11 2.60
C LEU A 113 11.28 0.47 2.28
N GLU A 114 12.26 0.56 3.18
CA GLU A 114 13.55 -0.13 3.03
C GLU A 114 13.41 -1.66 3.02
N LYS A 115 12.48 -2.22 3.82
CA LYS A 115 12.12 -3.64 3.73
C LYS A 115 11.45 -3.99 2.41
N ALA A 116 10.58 -3.12 1.90
CA ALA A 116 9.97 -3.31 0.60
C ALA A 116 11.01 -3.38 -0.52
N GLU A 117 12.02 -2.51 -0.49
CA GLU A 117 13.13 -2.55 -1.44
C GLU A 117 13.96 -3.83 -1.32
N ALA A 118 14.22 -4.30 -0.10
CA ALA A 118 14.94 -5.56 0.12
C ALA A 118 14.19 -6.75 -0.50
N VAL A 119 12.88 -6.86 -0.25
CA VAL A 119 12.03 -7.90 -0.84
C VAL A 119 12.01 -7.81 -2.37
N ALA A 120 11.87 -6.60 -2.94
CA ALA A 120 11.91 -6.42 -4.39
C ALA A 120 13.27 -6.86 -4.99
N ARG A 121 14.39 -6.57 -4.32
CA ARG A 121 15.71 -7.05 -4.76
C ARG A 121 15.82 -8.58 -4.70
N GLU A 122 15.24 -9.22 -3.68
CA GLU A 122 15.17 -10.69 -3.58
C GLU A 122 14.35 -11.32 -4.71
N TRP A 123 13.30 -10.64 -5.16
CA TRP A 123 12.53 -11.04 -6.35
C TRP A 123 13.28 -10.77 -7.67
N GLY A 124 14.43 -10.09 -7.62
CA GLY A 124 15.22 -9.78 -8.81
C GLY A 124 14.65 -8.66 -9.67
N VAL A 125 13.67 -7.89 -9.18
CA VAL A 125 13.05 -6.81 -9.96
C VAL A 125 13.82 -5.49 -9.80
N PRO A 126 14.01 -4.72 -10.88
CA PRO A 126 14.84 -3.51 -10.87
C PRO A 126 14.18 -2.28 -10.25
N SER A 127 12.87 -2.32 -9.93
CA SER A 127 12.15 -1.13 -9.48
C SER A 127 10.93 -1.43 -8.60
N LEU A 128 10.59 -0.44 -7.77
CA LEU A 128 9.33 -0.34 -7.05
C LEU A 128 8.43 0.71 -7.71
N GLN A 129 7.14 0.43 -7.78
CA GLN A 129 6.11 1.37 -8.23
C GLN A 129 4.99 1.45 -7.19
N LEU A 130 4.32 2.60 -7.11
CA LEU A 130 3.18 2.82 -6.25
C LEU A 130 2.31 3.96 -6.79
N ASN A 131 1.08 4.03 -6.29
CA ASN A 131 0.25 5.22 -6.37
C ASN A 131 0.16 5.86 -4.99
N VAL A 132 0.07 7.18 -4.95
CA VAL A 132 -0.15 7.94 -3.73
C VAL A 132 -1.13 9.08 -4.02
N PHE A 133 -2.11 9.28 -3.15
CA PHE A 133 -3.06 10.37 -3.28
C PHE A 133 -2.37 11.74 -3.13
N GLY A 134 -2.80 12.72 -3.93
CA GLY A 134 -2.10 13.99 -4.10
C GLY A 134 -1.97 14.84 -2.84
N ASP A 135 -2.88 14.68 -1.89
CA ASP A 135 -2.92 15.40 -0.61
C ASP A 135 -2.25 14.64 0.56
N ASN A 136 -1.71 13.45 0.30
CA ASN A 136 -0.95 12.70 1.30
C ASN A 136 0.52 13.19 1.33
N ASP A 137 0.71 14.45 1.74
CA ASP A 137 2.02 15.11 1.71
C ASP A 137 3.09 14.38 2.53
N VAL A 138 2.69 13.74 3.65
CA VAL A 138 3.61 12.93 4.47
C VAL A 138 4.15 11.73 3.69
N ALA A 139 3.28 10.97 3.02
CA ALA A 139 3.72 9.83 2.22
C ALA A 139 4.50 10.29 0.98
N ARG A 140 4.06 11.36 0.31
CA ARG A 140 4.76 11.93 -0.85
C ARG A 140 6.18 12.38 -0.49
N GLU A 141 6.36 13.03 0.66
CA GLU A 141 7.70 13.41 1.14
C GLU A 141 8.56 12.18 1.47
N LEU A 142 7.98 11.18 2.17
CA LEU A 142 8.65 9.92 2.43
C LEU A 142 9.17 9.28 1.14
N TYR A 143 8.31 9.12 0.13
CA TYR A 143 8.67 8.49 -1.13
C TYR A 143 9.74 9.29 -1.89
N ARG A 144 9.59 10.62 -2.00
CA ARG A 144 10.61 11.48 -2.63
C ARG A 144 11.95 11.38 -1.92
N SER A 145 11.98 11.42 -0.59
CA SER A 145 13.20 11.27 0.20
C SER A 145 13.84 9.88 0.09
N ALA A 146 13.09 8.89 -0.36
CA ALA A 146 13.57 7.53 -0.64
C ALA A 146 13.99 7.34 -2.11
N GLY A 147 13.87 8.37 -2.95
CA GLY A 147 14.32 8.34 -4.34
C GLY A 147 13.24 7.98 -5.36
N PHE A 148 11.97 7.85 -4.94
CA PHE A 148 10.86 7.74 -5.88
C PHE A 148 10.72 9.01 -6.71
N ARG A 149 10.33 8.84 -7.97
CA ARG A 149 10.04 9.93 -8.89
C ARG A 149 8.62 9.76 -9.43
N GLU A 150 7.91 10.87 -9.52
CA GLU A 150 6.57 10.90 -10.11
C GLU A 150 6.69 10.50 -11.59
N GLN A 151 6.01 9.42 -11.99
CA GLN A 151 5.93 8.99 -13.40
C GLN A 151 4.65 9.48 -14.08
N GLN A 152 3.53 9.44 -13.36
CA GLN A 152 2.22 9.89 -13.82
C GLN A 152 1.56 10.72 -12.70
N VAL A 153 0.90 11.80 -13.10
CA VAL A 153 0.15 12.66 -12.18
C VAL A 153 -1.22 12.93 -12.80
N THR A 154 -2.27 12.52 -12.08
CA THR A 154 -3.64 12.83 -12.44
C THR A 154 -4.06 14.12 -11.74
N MET A 155 -4.60 15.08 -12.49
CA MET A 155 -5.05 16.37 -11.97
C MET A 155 -6.50 16.64 -12.39
N THR A 156 -7.29 17.19 -11.47
CA THR A 156 -8.69 17.54 -11.71
C THR A 156 -8.94 18.99 -11.35
N LYS A 157 -9.65 19.73 -12.23
CA LYS A 157 -10.16 21.07 -11.96
C LYS A 157 -11.68 21.07 -12.08
N ARG A 158 -12.39 21.46 -11.02
CA ARG A 158 -13.84 21.68 -11.10
C ARG A 158 -14.11 22.94 -11.94
N LEU A 159 -15.02 22.83 -12.89
CA LEU A 159 -15.52 23.95 -13.68
C LEU A 159 -16.81 24.44 -13.02
N SER A 160 -16.97 25.74 -12.84
CA SER A 160 -18.27 26.34 -12.53
C SER A 160 -19.17 26.23 -13.76
N ALA A 161 -20.44 25.93 -13.55
CA ALA A 161 -21.46 26.24 -14.55
C ALA A 161 -21.68 27.76 -14.49
N ASP A 162 -21.65 28.43 -15.65
CA ASP A 162 -22.10 29.82 -15.77
C ASP A 162 -23.59 29.96 -15.43
#